data_AF-A0A538U7Q1-F1
#
_entry.id   AF-A0A538U7Q1-F1
#
_cell.length_a   1.000
_cell.length_b   1.000
_cell.length_c   1.000
_cell.angle_alpha   90.00
_cell.angle_beta   90.00
_cell.angle_gamma   90.00
#
_symmetry.space_group_name_H-M   'P 1'
#
loop_
_entity.id
_entity.type
_entity.pdbx_description
1 polymer ?
#
loop_
_entity_poly.entity_id
_entity_poly.type
_entity_poly.pdbx_seq_one_letter_code
_entity_poly.pdbx_strand_id
1 'polypeptide(L)'
;MPRSARLEFINAENKRIISQHMSSGPPSLPQLDGAHLPELLDDLETAMRELVSTLERHPERWPRVTEGAWSAGQHVEHVGHVLAIGADALERASLLLLRGDLPPPPWRDPIQALFVYAAMRRFPRGGRAPSGAVPGAKPDRARAFARIAQGVLRHRALSDGLTIEQRDRLWIWNPYVPWLRWHYRFAEEVRVQTTHAFLHARHTHPIG
;
A
#
# COMPACT_ATOMS: atom_id res chain seq x y z
N MET A 1 6.66 28.36 -24.29
CA MET A 1 7.36 28.68 -23.03
C MET A 1 8.79 28.14 -23.09
N PRO A 2 9.79 28.90 -22.63
CA PRO A 2 11.15 28.40 -22.47
C PRO A 2 11.19 27.25 -21.46
N ARG A 3 12.06 26.26 -21.70
CA ARG A 3 12.19 25.04 -20.90
C ARG A 3 12.48 25.32 -19.41
N SER A 4 13.18 26.43 -19.13
CA SER A 4 13.47 26.92 -17.77
C SER A 4 12.21 27.38 -17.03
N ALA A 5 11.36 28.19 -17.66
CA ALA A 5 10.12 28.70 -17.07
C ALA A 5 9.12 27.58 -16.73
N ARG A 6 9.11 26.49 -17.51
CA ARG A 6 8.27 25.32 -17.26
C ARG A 6 8.76 24.49 -16.07
N LEU A 7 10.07 24.38 -15.87
CA LEU A 7 10.67 23.67 -14.73
C LEU A 7 10.50 24.47 -13.43
N GLU A 8 10.60 25.79 -13.49
CA GLU A 8 10.35 26.66 -12.33
C GLU A 8 8.89 26.62 -11.89
N PHE A 9 7.93 26.59 -12.83
CA PHE A 9 6.51 26.46 -12.53
C PHE A 9 6.17 25.11 -11.88
N ILE A 10 6.67 24.00 -12.43
CA ILE A 10 6.46 22.64 -11.88
C ILE A 10 7.10 22.52 -10.49
N ASN A 11 8.29 23.10 -10.29
CA ASN A 11 8.93 23.12 -8.98
C ASN A 11 8.19 24.00 -7.97
N ALA A 12 7.61 25.12 -8.40
CA ALA A 12 6.81 25.99 -7.55
C ALA A 12 5.48 25.33 -7.15
N GLU A 13 4.82 24.65 -8.07
CA GLU A 13 3.54 23.97 -7.81
C GLU A 13 3.72 22.72 -6.95
N ASN A 14 4.75 21.91 -7.20
CA ASN A 14 5.13 20.80 -6.33
C ASN A 14 5.52 21.28 -4.92
N LYS A 15 6.30 22.38 -4.81
CA LYS A 15 6.61 22.99 -3.51
C LYS A 15 5.37 23.51 -2.81
N ARG A 16 4.39 24.05 -3.54
CA ARG A 16 3.13 24.56 -2.97
C ARG A 16 2.25 23.41 -2.45
N ILE A 17 2.12 22.33 -3.21
CA ILE A 17 1.38 21.12 -2.79
C ILE A 17 2.04 20.48 -1.56
N ILE A 18 3.37 20.35 -1.58
CA ILE A 18 4.15 19.83 -0.45
C ILE A 18 4.04 20.77 0.77
N SER A 19 4.11 22.09 0.56
CA SER A 19 3.98 23.07 1.64
C SER A 19 2.56 23.12 2.21
N GLN A 20 1.51 22.96 1.40
CA GLN A 20 0.12 22.85 1.87
C GLN A 20 -0.09 21.57 2.69
N HIS A 21 0.61 20.48 2.33
CA HIS A 21 0.65 19.24 3.11
C HIS A 21 1.49 19.34 4.40
N MET A 22 2.41 20.31 4.50
CA MET A 22 3.36 20.47 5.63
C MET A 22 3.01 21.64 6.56
N SER A 23 2.04 22.49 6.19
CA SER A 23 1.65 23.69 6.96
C SER A 23 0.50 23.45 7.94
N SER A 24 -0.17 22.30 7.85
CA SER A 24 -0.80 21.67 9.01
C SER A 24 0.30 20.94 9.77
N GLY A 25 0.29 20.93 11.11
CA GLY A 25 1.24 20.12 11.89
C GLY A 25 1.29 18.67 11.37
N PRO A 26 2.28 17.83 11.78
CA PRO A 26 2.37 16.47 11.27
C PRO A 26 0.98 15.84 11.31
N PRO A 27 0.40 15.41 10.16
CA PRO A 27 -0.98 14.99 10.13
C PRO A 27 -1.16 13.96 11.25
N SER A 28 -2.20 14.16 12.07
CA SER A 28 -2.54 13.18 13.09
C SER A 28 -2.60 11.83 12.39
N LEU A 29 -1.98 10.81 13.00
CA LEU A 29 -2.08 9.47 12.44
C LEU A 29 -3.58 9.13 12.31
N PRO A 30 -3.99 8.53 11.18
CA PRO A 30 -5.38 8.10 11.04
C PRO A 30 -5.70 7.13 12.17
N GLN A 31 -6.95 7.11 12.62
CA GLN A 31 -7.40 6.15 13.61
C GLN A 31 -7.36 4.74 13.00
N LEU A 32 -6.85 3.78 13.77
CA LEU A 32 -6.56 2.42 13.28
C LEU A 32 -7.48 1.41 13.97
N ASP A 33 -8.77 1.58 13.77
CA ASP A 33 -9.83 0.76 14.32
C ASP A 33 -10.87 0.38 13.26
N GLY A 34 -11.80 -0.49 13.64
CA GLY A 34 -12.84 -1.03 12.77
C GLY A 34 -13.88 0.01 12.34
N ALA A 35 -14.04 1.10 13.09
CA ALA A 35 -14.98 2.17 12.76
C ALA A 35 -14.45 3.05 11.62
N HIS A 36 -13.14 3.31 11.60
CA HIS A 36 -12.46 4.13 10.58
C HIS A 36 -11.88 3.30 9.42
N LEU A 37 -11.99 1.98 9.46
CA LEU A 37 -11.53 1.11 8.37
C LEU A 37 -12.10 1.48 6.99
N PRO A 38 -13.39 1.88 6.83
CA PRO A 38 -13.89 2.35 5.53
C PRO A 38 -13.11 3.52 4.95
N GLU A 39 -12.74 4.51 5.78
CA GLU A 39 -11.95 5.66 5.35
C GLU A 39 -10.53 5.23 4.93
N LEU A 40 -9.92 4.30 5.67
CA LEU A 40 -8.62 3.72 5.30
C LEU A 40 -8.66 2.96 3.97
N LEU A 41 -9.79 2.33 3.64
CA LEU A 41 -9.99 1.63 2.38
C LEU A 41 -10.19 2.61 1.21
N ASP A 42 -10.84 3.75 1.44
CA ASP A 42 -10.92 4.84 0.45
C ASP A 42 -9.54 5.43 0.15
N ASP A 43 -8.71 5.58 1.19
CA ASP A 43 -7.29 5.97 1.06
C ASP A 43 -6.50 4.94 0.24
N LEU A 44 -6.68 3.65 0.53
CA LEU A 44 -6.03 2.56 -0.21
C LEU A 44 -6.45 2.58 -1.68
N GLU A 45 -7.75 2.69 -1.96
CA GLU A 45 -8.26 2.77 -3.33
C GLU A 45 -7.67 3.97 -4.08
N THR A 46 -7.62 5.14 -3.44
CA THR A 46 -7.02 6.36 -4.01
C THR A 46 -5.56 6.13 -4.33
N ALA A 47 -4.76 5.59 -3.40
CA ALA A 47 -3.35 5.32 -3.63
C ALA A 47 -3.11 4.33 -4.78
N MET A 48 -3.94 3.28 -4.88
CA MET A 48 -3.86 2.30 -5.96
C MET A 48 -4.26 2.90 -7.32
N ARG A 49 -5.27 3.75 -7.34
CA ARG A 49 -5.69 4.49 -8.54
C ARG A 49 -4.62 5.46 -9.02
N GLU A 50 -3.95 6.16 -8.11
CA GLU A 50 -2.82 7.02 -8.44
C GLU A 50 -1.65 6.25 -9.06
N LEU A 51 -1.30 5.11 -8.46
CA LEU A 51 -0.25 4.20 -8.95
C LEU A 51 -0.52 3.75 -10.39
N VAL A 52 -1.77 3.40 -10.71
CA VAL A 52 -2.15 2.87 -12.03
C VAL A 52 -2.37 3.99 -13.06
N SER A 53 -3.09 5.06 -12.70
CA SER A 53 -3.51 6.13 -13.62
C SER A 53 -2.36 6.87 -14.31
N THR A 54 -1.20 6.91 -13.67
CA THR A 54 0.01 7.48 -14.28
C THR A 54 0.48 6.64 -15.47
N LEU A 55 0.45 5.31 -15.36
CA LEU A 55 0.87 4.40 -16.43
C LEU A 55 -0.23 4.13 -17.45
N GLU A 56 -1.50 4.35 -17.10
CA GLU A 56 -2.58 4.40 -18.09
C GLU A 56 -2.42 5.59 -19.04
N ARG A 57 -2.11 6.78 -18.51
CA ARG A 57 -1.87 7.99 -19.30
C ARG A 57 -0.55 7.97 -20.06
N HIS A 58 0.43 7.23 -19.56
CA HIS A 58 1.78 7.15 -20.10
C HIS A 58 2.26 5.70 -20.27
N PRO A 59 1.61 4.93 -21.16
CA PRO A 59 1.89 3.50 -21.33
C PRO A 59 3.32 3.20 -21.80
N GLU A 60 3.96 4.15 -22.48
CA GLU A 60 5.37 4.06 -22.92
C GLU A 60 6.36 3.92 -21.76
N ARG A 61 5.94 4.26 -20.53
CA ARG A 61 6.77 4.14 -19.32
C ARG A 61 6.76 2.75 -18.72
N TRP A 62 5.82 1.90 -19.12
CA TRP A 62 5.66 0.55 -18.59
C TRP A 62 6.98 -0.25 -18.56
N PRO A 63 7.74 -0.35 -19.66
CA PRO A 63 9.00 -1.10 -19.69
C PRO A 63 10.22 -0.28 -19.21
N ARG A 64 10.05 0.98 -18.81
CA ARG A 64 11.19 1.86 -18.51
C ARG A 64 11.90 1.39 -17.24
N VAL A 65 13.16 1.01 -17.39
CA VAL A 65 14.06 0.54 -16.31
C VAL A 65 15.10 1.63 -16.00
N THR A 66 15.40 1.83 -14.72
CA THR A 66 16.64 2.46 -14.28
C THR A 66 17.63 1.34 -13.96
N GLU A 67 18.90 1.45 -14.35
CA GLU A 67 19.90 0.39 -14.14
C GLU A 67 19.92 -0.11 -12.68
N GLY A 68 19.88 -1.44 -12.49
CA GLY A 68 19.82 -2.06 -11.17
C GLY A 68 18.47 -1.93 -10.42
N ALA A 69 17.45 -1.35 -11.04
CA ALA A 69 16.13 -1.14 -10.47
C ALA A 69 15.02 -1.84 -11.27
N TRP A 70 13.84 -1.94 -10.67
CA TRP A 70 12.65 -2.41 -11.36
C TRP A 70 12.11 -1.36 -12.33
N SER A 71 11.48 -1.84 -13.40
CA SER A 71 10.66 -0.99 -14.27
C SER A 71 9.41 -0.49 -13.55
N ALA A 72 8.77 0.54 -14.10
CA ALA A 72 7.49 1.03 -13.59
C ALA A 72 6.42 -0.09 -13.59
N GLY A 73 6.36 -0.91 -14.64
CA GLY A 73 5.45 -2.06 -14.69
C GLY A 73 5.75 -3.11 -13.62
N GLN A 74 7.03 -3.33 -13.30
CA GLN A 74 7.44 -4.27 -12.24
C GLN A 74 7.06 -3.75 -10.85
N HIS A 75 7.14 -2.44 -10.60
CA HIS A 75 6.63 -1.86 -9.37
C HIS A 75 5.12 -2.05 -9.21
N VAL A 76 4.34 -1.86 -10.28
CA VAL A 76 2.89 -2.09 -10.26
C VAL A 76 2.56 -3.56 -10.04
N GLU A 77 3.22 -4.47 -10.76
CA GLU A 77 3.01 -5.91 -10.57
C GLU A 77 3.37 -6.36 -9.14
N HIS A 78 4.48 -5.85 -8.60
CA HIS A 78 4.90 -6.09 -7.21
C HIS A 78 3.81 -5.68 -6.22
N VAL A 79 3.30 -4.44 -6.32
CA VAL A 79 2.24 -3.95 -5.42
C VAL A 79 0.98 -4.81 -5.55
N GLY A 80 0.61 -5.22 -6.76
CA GLY A 80 -0.51 -6.13 -6.98
C GLY A 80 -0.31 -7.49 -6.27
N HIS A 81 0.91 -8.05 -6.29
CA HIS A 81 1.21 -9.28 -5.56
C HIS A 81 1.13 -9.11 -4.04
N VAL A 82 1.73 -8.04 -3.50
CA VAL A 82 1.67 -7.74 -2.06
C VAL A 82 0.22 -7.60 -1.60
N LEU A 83 -0.60 -6.87 -2.35
CA LEU A 83 -2.02 -6.68 -2.03
C LEU A 83 -2.80 -8.01 -2.06
N ALA A 84 -2.51 -8.90 -3.03
CA ALA A 84 -3.13 -10.21 -3.09
C ALA A 84 -2.73 -11.10 -1.89
N ILE A 85 -1.46 -11.09 -1.49
CA ILE A 85 -0.95 -11.82 -0.33
C ILE A 85 -1.66 -11.36 0.97
N GLY A 86 -1.80 -10.05 1.16
CA GLY A 86 -2.51 -9.48 2.29
C GLY A 86 -3.99 -9.88 2.32
N ALA A 87 -4.69 -9.76 1.19
CA ALA A 87 -6.08 -10.17 1.05
C ALA A 87 -6.28 -11.65 1.38
N ASP A 88 -5.45 -12.54 0.83
CA ASP A 88 -5.49 -13.98 1.09
C ASP A 88 -5.33 -14.30 2.59
N ALA A 89 -4.43 -13.59 3.29
CA ALA A 89 -4.21 -13.78 4.72
C ALA A 89 -5.41 -13.30 5.54
N LEU A 90 -5.96 -12.12 5.22
CA LEU A 90 -7.09 -11.53 5.92
C LEU A 90 -8.37 -12.35 5.73
N GLU A 91 -8.64 -12.85 4.51
CA GLU A 91 -9.78 -13.71 4.23
C GLU A 91 -9.70 -15.04 4.99
N ARG A 92 -8.52 -15.66 5.07
CA ARG A 92 -8.36 -16.86 5.92
C ARG A 92 -8.59 -16.55 7.40
N ALA A 93 -8.06 -15.43 7.88
CA ALA A 93 -8.26 -15.01 9.27
C ALA A 93 -9.71 -14.65 9.58
N SER A 94 -10.46 -14.09 8.63
CA SER A 94 -11.87 -13.76 8.82
C SER A 94 -12.74 -15.00 8.93
N LEU A 95 -12.44 -16.06 8.17
CA LEU A 95 -13.11 -17.35 8.33
C LEU A 95 -12.91 -17.94 9.73
N LEU A 96 -11.70 -17.80 10.30
CA LEU A 96 -11.43 -18.21 11.68
C LEU A 96 -12.17 -17.31 12.68
N LEU A 97 -12.19 -16.00 12.44
CA LEU A 97 -12.88 -15.04 13.30
C LEU A 97 -14.38 -15.33 13.38
N LEU A 98 -15.02 -15.52 12.23
CA LEU A 98 -16.46 -15.79 12.13
C LEU A 98 -16.86 -17.11 12.79
N ARG A 99 -15.94 -18.07 12.90
CA ARG A 99 -16.14 -19.34 13.61
C ARG A 99 -15.82 -19.26 15.11
N GLY A 100 -15.26 -18.14 15.57
CA GLY A 100 -14.79 -17.97 16.95
C GLY A 100 -13.42 -18.59 17.24
N ASP A 101 -12.71 -19.07 16.21
CA ASP A 101 -11.44 -19.79 16.33
C ASP A 101 -10.22 -18.87 16.23
N LEU A 102 -10.39 -17.60 15.83
CA LEU A 102 -9.26 -16.66 15.74
C LEU A 102 -8.83 -16.24 17.17
N PRO A 103 -7.61 -16.59 17.62
CA PRO A 103 -7.13 -16.20 18.93
C PRO A 103 -7.02 -14.66 19.03
N PRO A 104 -6.95 -14.09 20.24
CA PRO A 104 -6.66 -12.66 20.38
C PRO A 104 -5.33 -12.30 19.70
N PRO A 105 -5.18 -11.04 19.24
CA PRO A 105 -3.92 -10.58 18.69
C PRO A 105 -2.79 -10.75 19.72
N PRO A 106 -1.60 -11.23 19.31
CA PRO A 106 -0.45 -11.34 20.19
C PRO A 106 -0.06 -10.00 20.79
N TRP A 107 0.70 -10.03 21.87
CA TRP A 107 1.33 -8.84 22.39
C TRP A 107 2.42 -8.35 21.44
N ARG A 108 2.57 -7.03 21.33
CA ARG A 108 3.53 -6.37 20.43
C ARG A 108 4.72 -5.84 21.21
N ASP A 109 5.91 -6.27 20.83
CA ASP A 109 7.14 -5.71 21.39
C ASP A 109 7.43 -4.29 20.89
N PRO A 110 8.27 -3.50 21.58
CA PRO A 110 8.55 -2.11 21.21
C PRO A 110 9.18 -1.93 19.83
N ILE A 111 9.97 -2.90 19.34
CA ILE A 111 10.62 -2.83 18.03
C ILE A 111 9.58 -3.02 16.94
N GLN A 112 8.70 -4.01 17.10
CA GLN A 112 7.57 -4.21 16.21
C GLN A 112 6.64 -2.98 16.23
N ALA A 113 6.35 -2.42 17.40
CA ALA A 113 5.54 -1.20 17.51
C ALA A 113 6.15 -0.03 16.74
N LEU A 114 7.46 0.20 16.90
CA LEU A 114 8.18 1.23 16.17
C LEU A 114 8.16 0.99 14.65
N PHE A 115 8.32 -0.26 14.22
CA PHE A 115 8.27 -0.60 12.80
C PHE A 115 6.88 -0.34 12.20
N VAL A 116 5.81 -0.81 12.84
CA VAL A 116 4.43 -0.59 12.39
C VAL A 116 4.16 0.93 12.34
N TYR A 117 4.53 1.67 13.38
CA TYR A 117 4.44 3.13 13.42
C TYR A 117 5.17 3.80 12.24
N ALA A 118 6.42 3.40 11.98
CA ALA A 118 7.20 3.94 10.87
C ALA A 118 6.55 3.61 9.52
N ALA A 119 6.16 2.35 9.30
CA ALA A 119 5.56 1.90 8.04
C ALA A 119 4.24 2.62 7.73
N MET A 120 3.43 2.95 8.75
CA MET A 120 2.17 3.69 8.60
C MET A 120 2.37 5.19 8.27
N ARG A 121 3.55 5.74 8.52
CA ARG A 121 3.89 7.13 8.15
C ARG A 121 4.63 7.19 6.82
N ARG A 122 5.66 6.36 6.70
CA ARG A 122 6.55 6.30 5.56
C ARG A 122 7.17 4.92 5.48
N PHE A 123 6.79 4.18 4.45
CA PHE A 123 7.31 2.84 4.24
C PHE A 123 8.85 2.85 4.14
N PRO A 124 9.56 1.97 4.88
CA PRO A 124 11.02 1.88 4.82
C PRO A 124 11.52 1.53 3.41
N ARG A 125 12.68 2.06 3.03
CA ARG A 125 13.30 1.78 1.72
C ARG A 125 14.35 0.68 1.85
N GLY A 126 14.67 0.03 0.72
CA GLY A 126 15.79 -0.92 0.62
C GLY A 126 15.51 -2.32 1.16
N GLY A 127 14.28 -2.57 1.64
CA GLY A 127 13.85 -3.92 1.97
C GLY A 127 13.82 -4.80 0.72
N ARG A 128 14.19 -6.07 0.87
CA ARG A 128 13.98 -7.07 -0.18
C ARG A 128 12.50 -7.41 -0.24
N ALA A 129 11.96 -7.51 -1.45
CA ALA A 129 10.60 -7.98 -1.61
C ALA A 129 10.47 -9.45 -1.17
N PRO A 130 9.32 -9.82 -0.59
CA PRO A 130 9.02 -11.22 -0.31
C PRO A 130 9.02 -12.01 -1.63
N SER A 131 9.48 -13.26 -1.59
CA SER A 131 9.65 -14.10 -2.79
C SER A 131 8.37 -14.21 -3.63
N GLY A 132 7.21 -14.32 -2.99
CA GLY A 132 5.91 -14.37 -3.65
C GLY A 132 5.42 -13.05 -4.26
N ALA A 133 6.13 -11.94 -4.04
CA ALA A 133 5.82 -10.64 -4.61
C ALA A 133 6.89 -10.08 -5.55
N VAL A 134 7.94 -10.85 -5.85
CA VAL A 134 8.92 -10.44 -6.86
C VAL A 134 8.22 -10.39 -8.22
N PRO A 135 8.25 -9.25 -8.93
CA PRO A 135 7.59 -9.14 -10.23
C PRO A 135 8.36 -9.91 -11.31
N GLY A 136 7.66 -10.29 -12.37
CA GLY A 136 8.25 -10.91 -13.54
C GLY A 136 9.19 -9.96 -14.29
N ALA A 137 10.07 -10.53 -15.12
CA ALA A 137 10.98 -9.72 -15.95
C ALA A 137 10.23 -8.85 -16.99
N LYS A 138 9.07 -9.32 -17.44
CA LYS A 138 8.18 -8.65 -18.41
C LYS A 138 6.74 -8.71 -17.89
N PRO A 139 6.36 -7.80 -16.98
CA PRO A 139 5.04 -7.82 -16.35
C PRO A 139 3.94 -7.56 -17.40
N ASP A 140 2.87 -8.34 -17.33
CA ASP A 140 1.69 -8.13 -18.16
C ASP A 140 0.85 -6.99 -17.58
N ARG A 141 0.66 -5.92 -18.36
CA ARG A 141 -0.01 -4.70 -17.89
C ARG A 141 -1.45 -4.93 -17.48
N ALA A 142 -2.21 -5.65 -18.30
CA ALA A 142 -3.64 -5.88 -18.04
C ALA A 142 -3.83 -6.72 -16.79
N ARG A 143 -3.02 -7.77 -16.62
CA ARG A 143 -3.04 -8.63 -15.42
C ARG A 143 -2.60 -7.90 -14.17
N ALA A 144 -1.58 -7.05 -14.25
CA ALA A 144 -1.12 -6.27 -13.11
C ALA A 144 -2.20 -5.28 -12.63
N PHE A 145 -2.83 -4.55 -13.55
CA PHE A 145 -3.93 -3.64 -13.22
C PHE A 145 -5.15 -4.38 -12.66
N ALA A 146 -5.55 -5.50 -13.29
CA ALA A 146 -6.64 -6.32 -12.80
C ALA A 146 -6.38 -6.85 -11.38
N ARG A 147 -5.13 -7.25 -11.07
CA ARG A 147 -4.74 -7.71 -9.73
C ARG A 147 -4.85 -6.62 -8.68
N ILE A 148 -4.44 -5.39 -9.00
CA ILE A 148 -4.61 -4.24 -8.09
C ILE A 148 -6.09 -3.99 -7.82
N ALA A 149 -6.91 -3.89 -8.87
CA ALA A 149 -8.34 -3.65 -8.75
C ALA A 149 -9.02 -4.76 -7.92
N GLN A 150 -8.72 -6.02 -8.21
CA GLN A 150 -9.24 -7.16 -7.46
C GLN A 150 -8.79 -7.12 -5.99
N GLY A 151 -7.54 -6.77 -5.72
CA GLY A 151 -7.03 -6.65 -4.35
C GLY A 151 -7.80 -5.60 -3.55
N VAL A 152 -8.04 -4.40 -4.10
CA VAL A 152 -8.84 -3.36 -3.43
C VAL A 152 -10.26 -3.84 -3.16
N LEU A 153 -10.92 -4.44 -4.18
CA LEU A 153 -12.28 -4.97 -4.03
C LEU A 153 -12.38 -6.05 -2.95
N ARG A 154 -11.39 -6.94 -2.85
CA ARG A 154 -11.35 -8.00 -1.83
C ARG A 154 -11.24 -7.42 -0.42
N HIS A 155 -10.41 -6.40 -0.20
CA HIS A 155 -10.32 -5.74 1.10
C HIS A 155 -11.63 -5.02 1.47
N ARG A 156 -12.26 -4.34 0.50
CA ARG A 156 -13.54 -3.66 0.72
C ARG A 156 -14.66 -4.66 1.03
N ALA A 157 -14.83 -5.69 0.20
CA ALA A 157 -15.83 -6.73 0.41
C ALA A 157 -15.65 -7.45 1.75
N LEU A 158 -14.40 -7.69 2.17
CA LEU A 158 -14.11 -8.26 3.48
C LEU A 158 -14.56 -7.32 4.61
N SER A 159 -14.25 -6.03 4.54
CA SER A 159 -14.69 -5.04 5.53
C SER A 159 -16.22 -4.95 5.61
N ASP A 160 -16.90 -4.90 4.45
CA ASP A 160 -18.35 -4.81 4.35
C ASP A 160 -19.06 -6.02 4.97
N GLY A 161 -18.43 -7.20 4.91
CA GLY A 161 -18.93 -8.43 5.51
C GLY A 161 -18.71 -8.58 7.01
N LEU A 162 -18.06 -7.62 7.68
CA LEU A 162 -17.71 -7.68 9.11
C LEU A 162 -18.34 -6.52 9.89
N THR A 163 -18.72 -6.77 11.14
CA THR A 163 -19.10 -5.70 12.09
C THR A 163 -17.87 -4.88 12.50
N ILE A 164 -18.08 -3.72 13.14
CA ILE A 164 -17.00 -2.86 13.65
C ILE A 164 -16.09 -3.66 14.61
N GLU A 165 -16.69 -4.38 15.56
CA GLU A 165 -15.96 -5.18 16.55
C GLU A 165 -15.18 -6.32 15.90
N GLN A 166 -15.73 -6.93 14.84
CA GLN A 166 -15.05 -7.96 14.08
C GLN A 166 -13.85 -7.40 13.30
N ARG A 167 -13.98 -6.20 12.72
CA ARG A 167 -12.86 -5.51 12.05
C ARG A 167 -11.73 -5.23 13.04
N ASP A 168 -12.04 -4.81 14.26
CA ASP A 168 -11.06 -4.60 15.34
C ASP A 168 -10.38 -5.89 15.81
N ARG A 169 -11.14 -6.99 15.84
CA ARG A 169 -10.65 -8.31 16.22
C ARG A 169 -9.81 -8.99 15.15
N LEU A 170 -9.96 -8.60 13.89
CA LEU A 170 -9.27 -9.25 12.78
C LEU A 170 -7.78 -8.86 12.74
N TRP A 171 -6.93 -9.87 12.73
CA TRP A 171 -5.48 -9.71 12.63
C TRP A 171 -4.84 -10.87 11.87
N ILE A 172 -3.66 -10.63 11.32
CA ILE A 172 -2.84 -11.61 10.61
C ILE A 172 -1.40 -11.55 11.10
N TRP A 173 -0.70 -12.67 11.06
CA TRP A 173 0.76 -12.64 11.04
C TRP A 173 1.23 -11.94 9.77
N ASN A 174 2.29 -11.13 9.87
CA ASN A 174 2.88 -10.41 8.77
C ASN A 174 3.25 -11.41 7.66
N PRO A 175 2.54 -11.40 6.53
CA PRO A 175 2.69 -12.43 5.52
C PRO A 175 3.93 -12.19 4.63
N TYR A 176 4.59 -11.04 4.79
CA TYR A 176 5.74 -10.60 3.98
C TYR A 176 7.09 -10.97 4.61
N VAL A 177 7.14 -11.05 5.94
CA VAL A 177 8.34 -11.41 6.72
C VAL A 177 7.98 -12.44 7.80
N PRO A 178 7.57 -13.66 7.40
CA PRO A 178 6.98 -14.65 8.31
C PRO A 178 7.92 -15.08 9.44
N TRP A 179 9.24 -14.93 9.26
CA TRP A 179 10.24 -15.28 10.28
C TRP A 179 10.30 -14.31 11.46
N LEU A 180 9.82 -13.05 11.31
CA LEU A 180 9.86 -12.07 12.39
C LEU A 180 8.72 -12.23 13.40
N ARG A 181 7.74 -13.12 13.14
CA ARG A 181 6.53 -13.31 13.97
C ARG A 181 5.86 -11.97 14.36
N TRP A 182 5.90 -10.99 13.46
CA TRP A 182 5.18 -9.74 13.63
C TRP A 182 3.75 -9.92 13.12
N HIS A 183 2.83 -9.13 13.62
CA HIS A 183 1.42 -9.17 13.23
C HIS A 183 0.89 -7.78 12.89
N TYR A 184 -0.12 -7.76 12.02
CA TYR A 184 -0.91 -6.59 11.67
C TYR A 184 -2.37 -6.83 12.04
N ARG A 185 -3.02 -5.81 12.60
CA ARG A 185 -4.49 -5.70 12.60
C ARG A 185 -4.97 -5.27 11.22
N PHE A 186 -6.25 -5.48 10.93
CA PHE A 186 -6.80 -5.17 9.61
C PHE A 186 -6.56 -3.71 9.19
N ALA A 187 -6.90 -2.74 10.04
CA ALA A 187 -6.66 -1.32 9.77
C ALA A 187 -5.18 -0.98 9.54
N GLU A 188 -4.27 -1.63 10.29
CA GLU A 188 -2.83 -1.43 10.13
C GLU A 188 -2.33 -1.96 8.79
N GLU A 189 -2.78 -3.16 8.39
CA GLU A 189 -2.43 -3.74 7.11
C GLU A 189 -2.87 -2.84 5.95
N VAL A 190 -4.14 -2.39 5.96
CA VAL A 190 -4.65 -1.45 4.95
C VAL A 190 -3.79 -0.20 4.90
N ARG A 191 -3.49 0.41 6.06
CA ARG A 191 -2.67 1.63 6.12
C ARG A 191 -1.25 1.41 5.60
N VAL A 192 -0.62 0.29 5.95
CA VAL A 192 0.72 -0.07 5.48
C VAL A 192 0.73 -0.28 3.96
N GLN A 193 -0.31 -0.89 3.40
CA GLN A 193 -0.42 -1.04 1.94
C GLN A 193 -0.65 0.30 1.23
N THR A 194 -1.41 1.22 1.84
CA THR A 194 -1.57 2.58 1.32
C THR A 194 -0.22 3.32 1.25
N THR A 195 0.58 3.31 2.32
CA THR A 195 1.89 3.98 2.30
C THR A 195 2.89 3.30 1.37
N HIS A 196 2.81 1.98 1.25
CA HIS A 196 3.59 1.18 0.31
C HIS A 196 3.25 1.54 -1.15
N ALA A 197 1.97 1.68 -1.49
CA ALA A 197 1.53 2.13 -2.81
C ALA A 197 2.06 3.53 -3.14
N PHE A 198 1.99 4.49 -2.21
CA PHE A 198 2.55 5.82 -2.42
C PHE A 198 4.08 5.82 -2.61
N LEU A 199 4.80 4.94 -1.93
CA LEU A 199 6.24 4.75 -2.19
C LEU A 199 6.47 4.32 -3.64
N HIS A 200 5.68 3.38 -4.13
CA HIS A 200 5.81 2.85 -5.49
C HIS A 200 5.30 3.80 -6.58
N ALA A 201 4.30 4.62 -6.29
CA ALA A 201 3.80 5.63 -7.23
C ALA A 201 4.92 6.58 -7.68
N ARG A 202 5.86 6.94 -6.78
CA ARG A 202 7.03 7.76 -7.10
C ARG A 202 7.94 7.18 -8.18
N HIS A 203 7.94 5.87 -8.36
CA HIS A 203 8.71 5.18 -9.41
C HIS A 203 7.95 5.12 -10.75
N THR A 204 6.67 5.50 -10.77
CA THR A 204 5.83 5.59 -11.99
C THR A 204 5.70 7.02 -12.52
N HIS A 205 5.88 8.02 -11.64
CA HIS A 205 5.89 9.44 -11.99
C HIS A 205 7.10 9.82 -12.85
N PRO A 206 6.99 10.89 -13.67
CA PRO A 206 8.09 11.30 -14.51
C PRO A 206 9.27 11.73 -13.66
N ILE A 207 10.45 11.16 -13.95
CA ILE A 207 11.71 11.82 -13.63
C ILE A 207 11.79 13.00 -14.60
N GLY A 208 11.40 14.18 -14.10
CA GLY A 208 11.60 15.46 -14.77
C GLY A 208 13.05 15.91 -14.68
#